data_AF-A0AA40H9R0-F1
#
_entry.id   AF-A0AA40H9R0-F1
#
_cell.length_a   1.000
_cell.length_b   1.000
_cell.length_c   1.000
_cell.angle_alpha   90.00
_cell.angle_beta   90.00
_cell.angle_gamma   90.00
#
_symmetry.space_group_name_H-M   'P 1'
#
loop_
_entity.id
_entity.type
_entity.pdbx_description
1 polymer ?
#
loop_
_entity_poly.entity_id
_entity_poly.type
_entity_poly.pdbx_seq_one_letter_code
_entity_poly.pdbx_strand_id
1 'polypeptide(L)'
;KELKREREQCCYNCGKPGHLARDCDHADEQKCYSCGEFGHIQKDCTKVKCYRCGETGHVAINCSKTSEVNCYCCGESGHLARECTIEATA
;
A
#
# COMPACT_ATOMS: atom_id res chain seq x y z
N LYS A 1 24.69 -9.80 13.48
CA LYS A 1 23.65 -10.78 13.08
C LYS A 1 22.39 -10.38 13.81
N GLU A 2 21.46 -9.81 13.06
CA GLU A 2 20.28 -9.10 13.55
C GLU A 2 19.42 -10.01 14.41
N LEU A 3 19.17 -9.57 15.64
CA LEU A 3 18.31 -10.25 16.60
C LEU A 3 16.91 -10.27 15.98
N LYS A 4 16.48 -11.47 15.58
CA LYS A 4 15.09 -11.76 15.25
C LYS A 4 14.27 -11.25 16.43
N ARG A 5 13.68 -10.06 16.29
CA ARG A 5 12.66 -9.54 17.20
C ARG A 5 11.70 -10.70 17.40
N GLU A 6 11.71 -11.25 18.61
CA GLU A 6 10.65 -12.11 19.08
C GLU A 6 9.37 -11.39 18.66
N ARG A 7 8.59 -12.03 17.78
CA ARG A 7 7.30 -11.50 17.35
C ARG A 7 6.36 -11.62 18.55
N GLU A 8 6.63 -10.84 19.60
CA GLU A 8 5.57 -10.33 20.44
C GLU A 8 4.54 -9.80 19.46
N GLN A 9 3.36 -10.44 19.43
CA GLN A 9 2.29 -10.01 18.56
C GLN A 9 1.88 -8.62 19.04
N CYS A 10 2.55 -7.61 18.49
CA CYS A 10 2.19 -6.22 18.64
C CYS A 10 1.10 -5.95 17.63
N CYS A 11 -0.01 -5.47 18.15
CA CYS A 11 -1.14 -5.07 17.37
C CYS A 11 -0.72 -3.99 16.37
N TYR A 12 -0.93 -4.23 15.08
CA TYR A 12 -0.62 -3.25 14.04
C TYR A 12 -1.56 -2.05 14.05
N ASN A 13 -2.71 -2.15 14.73
CA ASN A 13 -3.66 -1.05 14.86
C ASN A 13 -3.27 -0.10 15.99
N CYS A 14 -3.00 -0.59 17.21
CA CYS A 14 -2.72 0.25 18.38
C CYS A 14 -1.26 0.21 18.88
N GLY A 15 -0.41 -0.63 18.29
CA GLY A 15 1.01 -0.77 18.67
C GLY A 15 1.26 -1.54 19.97
N LYS A 16 0.21 -1.99 20.68
CA LYS A 16 0.35 -2.71 21.95
C LYS A 16 0.67 -4.20 21.74
N PRO A 17 1.61 -4.79 22.51
CA PRO A 17 1.88 -6.23 22.50
C PRO A 17 0.73 -7.04 23.11
N GLY A 18 0.65 -8.32 22.77
CA GLY A 18 -0.26 -9.30 23.37
C GLY A 18 -1.53 -9.60 22.58
N HIS A 19 -1.74 -8.99 21.42
CA HIS A 19 -2.86 -9.28 20.52
C HIS A 19 -2.56 -8.88 19.08
N LEU A 20 -3.31 -9.43 18.12
CA LEU A 20 -3.23 -9.04 16.71
C LEU A 20 -4.17 -7.88 16.42
N ALA A 21 -3.93 -7.18 15.31
CA ALA A 21 -4.82 -6.13 14.80
C ALA A 21 -6.28 -6.59 14.62
N ARG A 22 -6.49 -7.89 14.37
CA ARG A 22 -7.81 -8.52 14.18
C ARG A 22 -8.59 -8.68 15.49
N ASP A 23 -7.87 -8.79 16.61
CA ASP A 23 -8.42 -8.98 17.96
C ASP A 23 -8.29 -7.69 18.78
N CYS A 24 -8.07 -6.56 18.11
CA CYS A 24 -7.92 -5.27 18.76
C CYS A 24 -9.30 -4.64 18.98
N ASP A 25 -9.66 -4.45 20.25
CA ASP A 25 -10.86 -3.69 20.66
C ASP A 25 -10.84 -2.24 20.13
N HIS A 26 -9.64 -1.71 19.87
CA HIS A 26 -9.42 -0.35 19.36
C HIS A 26 -9.24 -0.36 17.83
N ALA A 27 -9.99 -1.20 17.12
CA ALA A 27 -9.99 -1.21 15.65
C ALA A 27 -10.41 0.14 15.05
N ASP A 28 -11.15 0.96 15.79
CA ASP A 28 -11.53 2.32 15.38
C ASP A 28 -10.32 3.29 15.36
N GLU A 29 -9.33 3.06 16.24
CA GLU A 29 -8.04 3.75 16.22
C GLU A 29 -7.11 3.24 15.10
N GLN A 30 -7.58 2.31 14.27
CA GLN A 30 -6.83 1.90 13.10
C GLN A 30 -6.75 3.06 12.11
N LYS A 31 -5.54 3.58 11.93
CA LYS A 31 -5.26 4.47 10.80
C LYS A 31 -5.25 3.68 9.49
N CYS A 32 -5.92 4.22 8.50
CA CYS A 32 -5.84 3.75 7.14
C CYS A 32 -4.43 3.99 6.60
N TYR A 33 -3.74 2.92 6.19
CA TYR A 33 -2.40 3.04 5.59
C TYR A 33 -2.39 3.75 4.23
N SER A 34 -3.56 3.93 3.60
CA SER A 34 -3.69 4.58 2.30
C SER A 34 -3.95 6.08 2.35
N CYS A 35 -4.64 6.59 3.38
CA CYS A 35 -4.95 8.02 3.51
C CYS A 35 -4.46 8.63 4.83
N GLY A 36 -4.11 7.83 5.83
CA GLY A 36 -3.67 8.28 7.16
C GLY A 36 -4.80 8.55 8.15
N GLU A 37 -6.07 8.50 7.73
CA GLU A 37 -7.24 8.78 8.56
C GLU A 37 -7.68 7.57 9.39
N PHE A 38 -8.34 7.81 10.51
CA PHE A 38 -8.84 6.78 11.44
C PHE A 38 -10.26 6.31 11.10
N GLY A 39 -10.73 5.23 11.73
CA GLY A 39 -12.09 4.70 11.58
C GLY A 39 -12.35 3.84 10.35
N HIS A 40 -11.35 3.60 9.49
CA HIS A 40 -11.48 2.67 8.36
C HIS A 40 -10.15 2.04 7.95
N ILE A 41 -10.25 0.90 7.28
CA ILE A 41 -9.09 0.15 6.78
C ILE A 41 -8.82 0.50 5.31
N GLN A 42 -7.62 0.19 4.81
CA GLN A 42 -7.25 0.43 3.41
C GLN A 42 -8.28 -0.14 2.40
N LYS A 43 -8.88 -1.30 2.70
CA LYS A 43 -9.92 -1.91 1.85
C LYS A 43 -11.20 -1.10 1.74
N ASP A 44 -11.54 -0.34 2.78
CA ASP A 44 -12.76 0.47 2.86
C ASP A 44 -12.46 1.97 2.59
N CYS A 45 -11.19 2.29 2.29
CA CYS A 45 -10.75 3.66 2.09
C CYS A 45 -11.18 4.21 0.73
N THR A 46 -12.23 5.02 0.75
CA THR A 46 -12.68 5.81 -0.42
C THR A 46 -11.73 6.95 -0.78
N LYS A 47 -10.92 7.42 0.18
CA LYS A 47 -9.92 8.50 -0.01
C LYS A 47 -8.52 7.97 -0.32
N VAL A 48 -8.39 6.75 -0.84
CA VAL A 48 -7.08 6.18 -1.16
C VAL A 48 -6.33 7.09 -2.11
N LYS A 49 -5.14 7.56 -1.69
CA LYS A 49 -4.31 8.44 -2.50
C LYS A 49 -3.46 7.61 -3.45
N CYS A 50 -3.49 7.99 -4.72
CA CYS A 50 -2.63 7.44 -5.74
C CYS A 50 -1.21 7.98 -5.53
N TYR A 51 -0.27 7.10 -5.23
CA TYR A 51 1.15 7.47 -5.12
C TYR A 51 1.80 7.82 -6.46
N ARG A 52 1.13 7.57 -7.60
CA ARG A 52 1.64 7.91 -8.93
C ARG A 52 1.23 9.31 -9.39
N CYS A 53 -0.01 9.72 -9.15
CA CYS A 53 -0.51 11.04 -9.60
C CYS A 53 -0.91 12.01 -8.47
N GLY A 54 -0.92 11.54 -7.22
CA GLY A 54 -1.33 12.34 -6.05
C GLY A 54 -2.84 12.51 -5.87
N GLU A 55 -3.68 12.03 -6.81
CA GLU A 55 -5.14 12.11 -6.70
C GLU A 55 -5.72 11.05 -5.79
N THR A 56 -6.87 11.33 -5.18
CA THR A 56 -7.57 10.38 -4.30
C THR A 56 -8.69 9.64 -5.05
N GLY A 57 -9.08 8.48 -4.54
CA GLY A 57 -10.17 7.66 -5.10
C GLY A 57 -9.70 6.46 -5.92
N HIS A 58 -8.39 6.30 -6.15
CA HIS A 58 -7.82 5.11 -6.77
C HIS A 58 -6.43 4.80 -6.22
N VAL A 59 -6.06 3.53 -6.26
CA VAL A 59 -4.69 3.07 -5.96
C VAL A 59 -3.78 3.28 -7.15
N ALA A 60 -2.47 3.43 -6.92
CA ALA A 60 -1.46 3.61 -7.96
C ALA A 60 -1.56 2.62 -9.12
N ILE A 61 -1.94 1.37 -8.85
CA ILE A 61 -2.12 0.33 -9.87
C ILE A 61 -3.31 0.57 -10.81
N ASN A 62 -4.36 1.26 -10.32
CA ASN A 62 -5.54 1.65 -11.10
C ASN A 62 -5.47 3.11 -11.58
N CYS A 63 -4.28 3.71 -11.53
CA CYS A 63 -4.09 5.09 -11.99
C CYS A 63 -4.14 5.16 -13.52
N SER A 64 -5.12 5.88 -14.04
CA SER A 64 -5.31 6.11 -15.48
C SER A 64 -4.29 7.09 -16.07
N LYS A 65 -3.58 7.87 -15.24
CA LYS A 65 -2.46 8.71 -15.68
C LYS A 65 -1.23 7.82 -15.93
N THR A 66 -1.28 7.10 -17.06
CA THR A 66 -0.20 6.25 -17.58
C THR A 66 0.94 7.06 -18.21
N SER A 67 0.72 8.35 -18.49
CA SER A 67 1.67 9.17 -19.26
C SER A 67 2.99 9.46 -18.54
N GLU A 68 3.03 9.35 -17.21
CA GLU A 68 4.25 9.53 -16.40
C GLU A 68 4.71 8.20 -15.74
N VAL A 69 4.12 7.07 -16.14
CA VAL A 69 4.52 5.78 -15.58
C VAL A 69 5.76 5.25 -16.30
N ASN A 70 6.80 4.98 -15.52
CA ASN A 70 7.95 4.23 -15.99
C ASN A 70 7.63 2.74 -15.87
N CYS A 71 7.90 2.01 -16.94
CA CYS A 71 7.79 0.58 -16.98
C CYS A 71 8.79 -0.02 -15.99
N TYR A 72 8.31 -0.73 -14.97
CA TYR A 72 9.17 -1.39 -13.99
C TYR A 72 9.97 -2.57 -14.58
N CYS A 73 9.65 -2.99 -15.81
CA CYS A 73 10.35 -4.06 -16.51
C CYS A 73 11.55 -3.54 -17.33
N CYS A 74 11.38 -2.46 -18.10
CA CYS A 74 12.42 -1.93 -18.99
C CYS A 74 12.94 -0.53 -18.60
N GLY A 75 12.30 0.16 -17.66
CA GLY A 75 12.66 1.50 -17.22
C GLY A 75 12.15 2.65 -18.11
N GLU A 76 11.53 2.36 -19.25
CA GLU A 76 11.02 3.39 -20.17
C GLU A 76 9.67 3.98 -19.74
N SER A 77 9.48 5.27 -19.99
CA SER A 77 8.25 6.01 -19.69
C SER A 77 7.18 5.80 -20.77
N GLY A 78 5.91 5.81 -20.34
CA GLY A 78 4.74 5.80 -21.24
C GLY A 78 3.96 4.50 -21.30
N HIS A 79 4.40 3.43 -20.61
CA HIS A 79 3.66 2.17 -20.52
C HIS A 79 3.91 1.45 -19.19
N LEU A 80 2.97 0.57 -18.80
CA LEU A 80 3.09 -0.27 -17.61
C LEU A 80 3.90 -1.54 -17.91
N ALA A 81 4.51 -2.15 -16.89
CA ALA A 81 5.19 -3.44 -17.03
C ALA A 81 4.31 -4.57 -17.62
N ARG A 82 2.98 -4.44 -17.52
CA ARG A 82 2.02 -5.39 -18.10
C ARG A 82 1.81 -5.19 -19.61
N GLU A 83 2.09 -3.99 -20.10
CA GLU A 83 2.01 -3.61 -21.52
C GLU A 83 3.40 -3.44 -22.12
N CYS A 84 4.43 -3.90 -21.39
CA CYS A 84 5.79 -3.95 -21.86
C CYS A 84 5.89 -5.00 -22.96
N THR A 85 6.04 -4.54 -24.20
CA THR A 85 6.30 -5.40 -25.36
C THR A 85 7.76 -5.84 -25.44
N ILE A 86 8.62 -5.28 -24.57
CA ILE A 86 9.99 -5.73 -24.40
C ILE A 86 9.91 -6.96 -23.49
N GLU A 87 10.07 -8.15 -24.09
CA GLU A 87 10.19 -9.38 -23.32
C GLU A 87 11.35 -9.22 -22.34
N ALA A 88 11.06 -9.39 -21.05
CA ALA A 88 12.04 -9.31 -19.99
C ALA A 88 13.17 -10.29 -20.28
N THR A 89 14.33 -9.80 -20.71
CA THR A 89 15.55 -10.59 -20.63
C THR A 89 15.82 -10.79 -19.14
N ALA A 90 15.61 -12.03 -18.69
CA ALA A 90 15.74 -12.50 -17.32
C ALA A 90 17.13 -12.24 -16.71
#